data_AF-A0A8P0PHF3-F1
#
_entry.id   AF-A0A8P0PHF3-F1
#
_cell.length_a   1.000
_cell.length_b   1.000
_cell.length_c   1.000
_cell.angle_alpha   90.00
_cell.angle_beta   90.00
_cell.angle_gamma   90.00
#
_symmetry.space_group_name_H-M   'P 1'
#
loop_
_entity.id
_entity.type
_entity.pdbx_description
1 polymer ?
#
loop_
_entity_poly.entity_id
_entity_poly.type
_entity_poly.pdbx_seq_one_letter_code
_entity_poly.pdbx_strand_id
1 'polypeptide(L)'
;MHTRILILALHLSSVSFQKADSDLDYIQYRLEYEIKTNHPDTASKKNPVTLLKELSAVKSRYQTLHARFKPIAAEQKETKNRICATVNKTMIMIQELQKQTDLELSPLTKEEKTATEQLKSFMSDL
;
A
#
# COMPACT_ATOMS: atom_id res chain seq x y z
N MET A 1 -32.80 -26.47 58.54
CA MET A 1 -31.41 -26.89 58.20
C MET A 1 -30.95 -26.29 56.87
N HIS A 2 -31.75 -26.37 55.80
CA HIS A 2 -31.42 -25.86 54.46
C HIS A 2 -31.03 -24.36 54.39
N THR A 3 -31.76 -23.47 55.08
CA THR A 3 -31.49 -22.02 55.01
C THR A 3 -30.12 -21.64 55.57
N ARG A 4 -29.65 -22.34 56.62
CA ARG A 4 -28.33 -22.08 57.23
C ARG A 4 -27.18 -22.56 56.35
N ILE A 5 -27.38 -23.67 55.62
CA ILE A 5 -26.41 -24.20 54.65
C ILE A 5 -26.27 -23.23 53.46
N LEU A 6 -27.40 -22.71 52.94
CA LEU A 6 -27.39 -21.75 51.85
C LEU A 6 -26.67 -20.44 52.22
N ILE A 7 -26.89 -19.93 53.44
CA ILE A 7 -26.22 -18.71 53.93
C ILE A 7 -24.71 -18.91 54.03
N LEU A 8 -24.25 -20.07 54.55
CA LEU A 8 -22.82 -20.39 54.64
C LEU A 8 -22.17 -20.52 53.25
N ALA A 9 -22.85 -21.13 52.29
CA ALA A 9 -22.37 -21.24 50.92
C ALA A 9 -22.26 -19.87 50.23
N LEU A 10 -23.25 -18.98 50.43
CA LEU A 10 -23.21 -17.61 49.93
C LEU A 10 -22.06 -16.80 50.56
N HIS A 11 -21.85 -16.94 51.87
CA HIS A 11 -20.75 -16.24 52.55
C HIS A 11 -19.38 -16.75 52.07
N LEU A 12 -19.19 -18.06 51.93
CA LEU A 12 -17.97 -18.64 51.39
C LEU A 12 -17.70 -18.16 49.97
N SER A 13 -18.72 -18.16 49.11
CA SER A 13 -18.62 -17.62 47.76
C SER A 13 -18.23 -16.13 47.76
N SER A 14 -18.81 -15.33 48.65
CA SER A 14 -18.49 -13.91 48.80
C SER A 14 -17.04 -13.69 49.21
N VAL A 15 -16.54 -14.49 50.16
CA VAL A 15 -15.15 -14.39 50.65
C VAL A 15 -14.16 -14.84 49.57
N SER A 16 -14.46 -15.91 48.84
CA SER A 16 -13.63 -16.36 47.72
C SER A 16 -13.56 -15.31 46.60
N PHE A 17 -14.68 -14.63 46.32
CA PHE A 17 -14.70 -13.55 45.33
C PHE A 17 -13.89 -12.35 45.79
N GLN A 18 -14.05 -11.91 47.04
CA GLN A 18 -13.27 -10.80 47.60
C GLN A 18 -11.76 -11.09 47.61
N LYS A 19 -11.36 -12.34 47.88
CA LYS A 19 -9.96 -12.75 47.79
C LYS A 19 -9.45 -12.70 46.35
N ALA A 20 -10.23 -13.22 45.39
CA ALA A 20 -9.83 -13.20 43.98
C ALA A 20 -9.67 -11.77 43.43
N ASP A 21 -10.53 -10.85 43.87
CA ASP A 21 -10.45 -9.43 43.53
C ASP A 21 -9.17 -8.78 44.09
N SER A 22 -8.90 -9.01 45.39
CA SER A 22 -7.66 -8.53 46.03
C SER A 22 -6.39 -9.15 45.44
N ASP A 23 -6.44 -10.42 45.01
CA ASP A 23 -5.33 -11.10 44.34
C ASP A 23 -5.07 -10.43 42.97
N LEU A 24 -6.12 -10.07 42.23
CA LEU A 24 -6.02 -9.37 40.93
C LEU A 24 -5.43 -7.96 41.10
N ASP A 25 -5.88 -7.21 42.10
CA ASP A 25 -5.35 -5.89 42.43
C ASP A 25 -3.85 -5.95 42.75
N TYR A 26 -3.42 -6.96 43.51
CA TYR A 26 -2.01 -7.16 43.84
C TYR A 26 -1.17 -7.49 42.60
N ILE A 27 -1.69 -8.32 41.70
CA ILE A 27 -1.02 -8.64 40.42
C ILE A 27 -0.88 -7.37 39.58
N GLN A 28 -1.94 -6.57 39.45
CA GLN A 28 -1.89 -5.31 38.72
C GLN A 28 -0.85 -4.35 39.31
N TYR A 29 -0.87 -4.16 40.64
CA TYR A 29 0.08 -3.29 41.34
C TYR A 29 1.53 -3.70 41.08
N ARG A 30 1.83 -5.00 41.17
CA ARG A 30 3.18 -5.53 40.90
C ARG A 30 3.61 -5.28 39.46
N LEU A 31 2.75 -5.55 38.48
CA LEU A 31 3.04 -5.33 37.07
C LEU A 31 3.29 -3.84 36.78
N GLU A 32 2.45 -2.96 37.31
CA GLU A 32 2.65 -1.51 37.15
C GLU A 32 3.96 -1.04 37.75
N TYR A 33 4.32 -1.56 38.94
CA TYR A 33 5.59 -1.25 39.58
C TYR A 33 6.76 -1.71 38.72
N GLU A 34 6.76 -2.97 38.28
CA GLU A 34 7.81 -3.55 37.43
C GLU A 34 7.93 -2.83 36.09
N ILE A 35 6.83 -2.41 35.44
CA ILE A 35 6.87 -1.65 34.19
C ILE A 35 7.46 -0.24 34.39
N LYS A 36 7.13 0.43 35.51
CA LYS A 36 7.63 1.77 35.83
C LYS A 36 9.10 1.76 36.20
N THR A 37 9.57 0.75 36.93
CA THR A 37 10.96 0.65 37.42
C THR A 37 11.92 0.07 36.39
N ASN A 38 11.47 -0.87 35.57
CA ASN A 38 12.26 -1.39 34.44
C ASN A 38 12.19 -0.42 33.26
N HIS A 39 12.52 0.86 33.47
CA HIS A 39 12.66 1.83 32.39
C HIS A 39 13.72 1.28 31.44
N PRO A 40 13.34 0.73 30.27
CA PRO A 40 14.36 0.32 29.35
C PRO A 40 15.01 1.63 28.90
N ASP A 41 16.34 1.68 28.96
CA ASP A 41 17.18 2.80 28.52
C ASP A 41 17.12 2.93 26.98
N THR A 42 15.90 2.93 26.45
CA THR A 42 15.55 2.77 25.05
C THR A 42 14.97 4.07 24.57
N ALA A 43 15.84 5.04 24.38
CA ALA A 43 15.59 6.24 23.57
C ALA A 43 15.19 5.94 22.10
N SER A 44 14.84 4.69 21.75
CA SER A 44 14.73 4.21 20.37
C SER A 44 13.50 3.33 20.07
N LYS A 45 12.82 2.71 21.06
CA LYS A 45 11.66 1.86 20.80
C LYS A 45 10.35 2.66 20.88
N LYS A 46 9.75 2.93 19.72
CA LYS A 46 8.44 3.59 19.63
C LYS A 46 7.35 2.77 20.35
N ASN A 47 6.41 3.46 20.97
CA ASN A 47 5.25 2.85 21.61
C ASN A 47 4.40 2.06 20.57
N PRO A 48 3.92 0.84 20.87
CA PRO A 48 3.12 0.05 19.93
C PRO A 48 1.86 0.77 19.41
N VAL A 49 1.21 1.60 20.24
CA VAL A 49 0.03 2.39 19.85
C VAL A 49 0.40 3.45 18.81
N THR A 50 1.56 4.09 18.93
CA THR A 50 2.01 5.07 17.94
C THR A 50 2.42 4.37 16.64
N LEU A 51 3.10 3.23 16.73
CA LEU A 51 3.44 2.40 15.57
C LEU A 51 2.21 1.97 14.77
N LEU A 52 1.13 1.53 15.43
CA LEU A 52 -0.11 1.15 14.75
C LEU A 52 -0.76 2.32 14.00
N LYS A 53 -0.74 3.52 14.59
CA LYS A 53 -1.25 4.75 13.94
C LYS A 53 -0.41 5.11 12.71
N GLU A 54 0.92 5.08 12.83
CA GLU A 54 1.84 5.33 11.72
C GLU A 54 1.64 4.32 10.59
N LEU A 55 1.54 3.03 10.91
CA LEU A 55 1.34 1.96 9.93
C LEU A 55 0.03 2.12 9.16
N SER A 56 -1.06 2.49 9.86
CA SER A 56 -2.35 2.78 9.23
C SER A 56 -2.27 3.96 8.26
N ALA A 57 -1.57 5.04 8.65
CA ALA A 57 -1.35 6.18 7.78
C ALA A 57 -0.53 5.83 6.52
N VAL A 58 0.54 5.04 6.67
CA VAL A 58 1.34 4.55 5.53
C VAL A 58 0.50 3.69 4.58
N LYS A 59 -0.28 2.75 5.13
CA LYS A 59 -1.18 1.90 4.34
C LYS A 59 -2.18 2.73 3.52
N SER A 60 -2.81 3.73 4.14
CA SER A 60 -3.77 4.62 3.48
C SER A 60 -3.11 5.43 2.34
N ARG A 61 -1.92 5.98 2.59
CA ARG A 61 -1.15 6.71 1.56
C ARG A 61 -0.80 5.82 0.38
N TYR A 62 -0.34 4.59 0.64
CA TYR A 62 -0.04 3.62 -0.42
C TYR A 62 -1.28 3.29 -1.25
N GLN A 63 -2.41 2.98 -0.61
CA GLN A 63 -3.65 2.67 -1.31
C GLN A 63 -4.12 3.82 -2.20
N THR A 64 -4.02 5.05 -1.68
CA THR A 64 -4.35 6.26 -2.45
C THR A 64 -3.44 6.44 -3.65
N LEU A 65 -2.13 6.28 -3.46
CA LEU A 65 -1.15 6.41 -4.54
C LEU A 65 -1.35 5.34 -5.61
N HIS A 66 -1.57 4.09 -5.20
CA HIS A 66 -1.83 2.98 -6.10
C HIS A 66 -3.11 3.19 -6.92
N ALA A 67 -4.20 3.64 -6.28
CA ALA A 67 -5.45 3.95 -6.95
C ALA A 67 -5.30 5.09 -7.98
N ARG A 68 -4.46 6.09 -7.69
CA ARG A 68 -4.13 7.17 -8.64
C ARG A 68 -3.23 6.72 -9.78
N PHE A 69 -2.27 5.84 -9.51
CA PHE A 69 -1.31 5.39 -10.50
C PHE A 69 -1.95 4.45 -11.55
N LYS A 70 -2.90 3.62 -11.14
CA LYS A 70 -3.56 2.64 -12.02
C LYS A 70 -4.16 3.25 -13.31
N PRO A 71 -5.01 4.30 -13.26
CA PRO A 71 -5.53 4.92 -14.48
C PRO A 71 -4.45 5.64 -15.28
N ILE A 72 -3.47 6.28 -14.63
CA ILE A 72 -2.36 6.97 -15.33
C ILE A 72 -1.56 5.98 -16.19
N ALA A 73 -1.24 4.79 -15.66
CA ALA A 73 -0.54 3.76 -16.42
C ALA A 73 -1.36 3.29 -17.63
N ALA A 74 -2.69 3.14 -17.46
CA ALA A 74 -3.58 2.77 -18.56
C ALA A 74 -3.67 3.87 -19.63
N GLU A 75 -3.83 5.13 -19.23
CA GLU A 75 -3.89 6.29 -20.13
C GLU A 75 -2.57 6.51 -20.88
N GLN A 76 -1.42 6.30 -20.22
CA GLN A 76 -0.11 6.36 -20.87
C GLN A 76 0.02 5.28 -21.96
N LYS A 77 -0.40 4.05 -21.65
CA LYS A 77 -0.43 2.95 -22.62
C LYS A 77 -1.35 3.26 -23.79
N GLU A 78 -2.56 3.76 -23.54
CA GLU A 78 -3.51 4.15 -24.58
C GLU A 78 -2.96 5.28 -25.46
N THR A 79 -2.46 6.35 -24.83
CA THR A 79 -1.90 7.52 -25.53
C THR A 79 -0.77 7.11 -26.45
N LYS A 80 0.15 6.27 -25.96
CA LYS A 80 1.24 5.73 -26.76
C LYS A 80 0.75 4.92 -27.96
N ASN A 81 -0.24 4.05 -27.75
CA ASN A 81 -0.84 3.27 -28.83
C ASN A 81 -1.50 4.18 -29.88
N ARG A 82 -2.18 5.26 -29.46
CA ARG A 82 -2.81 6.25 -30.35
C ARG A 82 -1.79 7.05 -31.14
N ILE A 83 -0.69 7.48 -30.52
CA ILE A 83 0.41 8.17 -31.19
C ILE A 83 0.99 7.27 -32.28
N CYS A 84 1.31 6.01 -31.94
CA CYS A 84 1.86 5.08 -32.91
C CYS A 84 0.90 4.81 -34.07
N ALA A 85 -0.38 4.56 -33.79
CA ALA A 85 -1.38 4.35 -34.82
C ALA A 85 -1.49 5.54 -35.77
N THR A 86 -1.45 6.76 -35.24
CA THR A 86 -1.50 8.00 -36.03
C THR A 86 -0.24 8.16 -36.87
N VAL A 87 0.94 8.01 -36.28
CA VAL A 87 2.23 8.11 -36.98
C VAL A 87 2.32 7.09 -38.13
N ASN A 88 1.95 5.84 -37.89
CA ASN A 88 1.95 4.80 -38.92
C ASN A 88 0.99 5.12 -40.08
N LYS A 89 -0.23 5.60 -39.78
CA LYS A 89 -1.20 5.99 -40.81
C LYS A 89 -0.67 7.16 -41.65
N THR A 90 -0.13 8.19 -41.00
CA THR A 90 0.45 9.34 -41.71
C THR A 90 1.63 8.92 -42.58
N MET A 91 2.48 8.01 -42.11
CA MET A 91 3.60 7.47 -42.88
C MET A 91 3.11 6.73 -44.15
N ILE A 92 2.10 5.87 -44.01
CA ILE A 92 1.50 5.17 -45.16
C ILE A 92 0.91 6.17 -46.16
N MET A 93 0.14 7.15 -45.68
CA MET A 93 -0.46 8.18 -46.54
C MET A 93 0.60 8.99 -47.31
N ILE A 94 1.70 9.39 -46.63
CA ILE A 94 2.82 10.08 -47.29
C ILE A 94 3.44 9.20 -48.38
N GLN A 95 3.67 7.91 -48.10
CA GLN A 95 4.22 6.97 -49.08
C GLN A 95 3.30 6.77 -50.29
N GLU A 96 1.97 6.74 -50.09
CA GLU A 96 1.00 6.64 -51.18
C GLU A 96 1.00 7.90 -52.06
N LEU A 97 1.02 9.09 -51.45
CA LEU A 97 1.07 10.36 -52.17
C LEU A 97 2.36 10.50 -52.99
N GLN A 98 3.51 10.10 -52.42
CA GLN A 98 4.79 10.09 -53.12
C GLN A 98 4.74 9.24 -54.39
N LYS A 99 4.17 8.03 -54.31
CA LYS A 99 3.99 7.14 -55.47
C LYS A 99 3.12 7.73 -56.57
N GLN A 100 2.18 8.61 -56.22
CA GLN A 100 1.28 9.26 -57.18
C GLN A 100 1.89 10.48 -57.88
N THR A 101 2.92 11.11 -57.30
CA THR A 101 3.49 12.36 -57.79
C THR A 101 4.88 12.24 -58.41
N ASP A 102 5.39 11.01 -58.56
CA ASP A 102 6.78 10.70 -59.00
C ASP A 102 7.84 11.50 -58.23
N LEU A 103 7.52 11.85 -56.99
CA LEU A 103 8.38 12.63 -56.11
C LEU A 103 9.33 11.67 -55.38
N GLU A 104 10.52 11.44 -55.93
CA GLU A 104 11.58 10.70 -55.22
C GLU A 104 12.08 11.53 -54.03
N LEU A 105 11.67 11.13 -52.83
CA LEU A 105 12.27 11.61 -51.59
C LEU A 105 13.47 10.74 -51.21
N SER A 106 14.50 11.38 -50.68
CA SER A 106 15.71 10.70 -50.21
C SER A 106 15.35 9.60 -49.21
N PRO A 107 16.03 8.44 -49.23
CA PRO A 107 15.79 7.38 -48.27
C PRO A 107 15.86 7.92 -46.84
N LEU A 108 14.96 7.40 -45.99
CA LEU A 108 14.90 7.74 -44.57
C LEU A 108 16.31 7.72 -43.96
N THR A 109 16.70 8.84 -43.34
CA THR A 109 18.02 9.04 -42.75
C THR A 109 18.27 8.01 -41.63
N LYS A 110 19.54 7.84 -41.24
CA LYS A 110 19.89 6.90 -40.17
C LYS A 110 19.21 7.29 -38.86
N GLU A 111 19.16 8.58 -38.55
CA GLU A 111 18.45 9.11 -37.38
C GLU A 111 16.97 8.74 -37.39
N GLU A 112 16.28 8.93 -38.51
CA GLU A 112 14.84 8.65 -38.64
C GLU A 112 14.51 7.15 -38.57
N LYS A 113 15.36 6.28 -39.18
CA LYS A 113 15.24 4.82 -39.02
C LYS A 113 15.39 4.41 -37.56
N THR A 114 16.38 4.97 -36.88
CA THR A 114 16.64 4.73 -35.46
C THR A 114 15.48 5.22 -34.60
N ALA A 115 14.90 6.39 -34.90
CA ALA A 115 13.73 6.92 -34.19
C ALA A 115 12.50 6.00 -34.35
N THR A 116 12.35 5.36 -35.52
CA THR A 116 11.26 4.40 -35.78
C THR A 116 11.45 3.11 -34.96
N GLU A 117 12.68 2.59 -34.90
CA GLU A 117 13.02 1.42 -34.10
C GLU A 117 12.91 1.70 -32.59
N GLN A 118 13.36 2.87 -32.14
CA GLN A 118 13.18 3.34 -30.77
C GLN A 118 11.70 3.44 -30.43
N LEU A 119 10.86 4.02 -31.30
CA LEU A 119 9.42 4.09 -31.08
C LEU A 119 8.80 2.70 -30.92
N LYS A 120 9.18 1.72 -31.75
CA LYS A 120 8.73 0.32 -31.65
C LYS A 120 9.23 -0.38 -30.38
N SER A 121 10.49 -0.18 -30.01
CA SER A 121 11.11 -0.72 -28.80
C SER A 121 10.44 -0.16 -27.55
N PHE A 122 10.32 1.17 -27.45
CA PHE A 122 9.61 1.82 -26.37
C PHE A 122 8.24 1.19 -26.18
N MET A 123 7.49 0.92 -27.25
CA MET A 123 6.15 0.30 -27.20
C MET A 123 6.08 -1.12 -26.66
N SER A 124 7.17 -1.87 -26.67
CA SER A 124 7.18 -3.27 -26.25
C SER A 124 7.41 -3.44 -24.74
N ASP A 125 7.99 -2.44 -24.07
CA ASP A 125 8.45 -2.52 -22.68
C ASP A 125 7.38 -2.18 -21.61
N LEU A 126 6.07 -2.24 -21.93
CA LEU A 126 4.98 -2.01 -20.95
C LEU A 126 3.70 -2.87 -21.13
#